data_AF-A0A957AIP0-F1
#
_entry.id   AF-A0A957AIP0-F1
#
_cell.length_a   1.000
_cell.length_b   1.000
_cell.length_c   1.000
_cell.angle_alpha   90.00
_cell.angle_beta   90.00
_cell.angle_gamma   90.00
#
_symmetry.space_group_name_H-M   'P 1'
#
loop_
_entity.id
_entity.type
_entity.pdbx_description
1 polymer ?
#
loop_
_entity_poly.entity_id
_entity_poly.type
_entity_poly.pdbx_seq_one_letter_code
_entity_poly.pdbx_strand_id
1 'polypeptide(L)'
;MCSPYVMQRVKEEMSRRGLLGLAGAAAAAVVASRLAPHVHAQDATPAAAPMAMGPGALPAAVGSYTRIVDLTHLITPTIPVWPGNPAPVITPFRTFAEHGFYANELNYV
;
A
#
# COMPACT_ATOMS: atom_id res chain seq x y z
N MET A 1 7.91 -4.68 -3.84
CA MET A 1 8.90 -3.58 -3.94
C MET A 1 8.72 -2.91 -5.30
N CYS A 2 8.33 -1.64 -5.34
CA CYS A 2 8.05 -0.94 -6.61
C CYS A 2 9.35 -0.72 -7.41
N SER A 3 9.28 -0.85 -8.74
CA SER A 3 10.43 -0.59 -9.63
C SER A 3 10.96 0.85 -9.45
N PRO A 4 12.28 1.12 -9.54
CA PRO A 4 12.86 2.46 -9.50
C PRO A 4 12.26 3.40 -10.55
N TYR A 5 11.85 2.87 -11.70
CA TYR A 5 11.11 3.65 -12.69
C TYR A 5 9.77 4.15 -12.13
N VAL A 6 9.02 3.28 -11.43
CA VAL A 6 7.76 3.66 -10.75
C VAL A 6 8.04 4.65 -9.65
N MET A 7 9.08 4.43 -8.84
CA MET A 7 9.48 5.35 -7.78
C MET A 7 9.93 6.71 -8.31
N GLN A 8 10.62 6.73 -9.46
CA GLN A 8 11.03 7.95 -10.14
C GLN A 8 9.81 8.70 -10.69
N ARG A 9 8.86 8.01 -11.33
CA ARG A 9 7.61 8.62 -11.80
C ARG A 9 6.77 9.19 -10.66
N VAL A 10 6.62 8.45 -9.56
CA VAL A 10 5.94 8.95 -8.36
C VAL A 10 6.65 10.20 -7.82
N LYS A 11 7.99 10.21 -7.79
CA LYS A 11 8.78 11.36 -7.35
C LYS A 11 8.63 12.57 -8.28
N GLU A 12 8.52 12.35 -9.59
CA GLU A 12 8.29 13.41 -10.59
C GLU A 12 6.87 13.99 -10.50
N GLU A 13 5.87 13.16 -10.21
CA GLU A 13 4.47 13.59 -10.04
C GLU A 13 4.19 14.25 -8.68
N MET A 14 5.02 14.01 -7.66
CA MET A 14 4.97 14.73 -6.38
C MET A 14 5.47 16.18 -6.52
N SER A 15 4.63 17.04 -7.10
CA SER A 15 4.89 18.48 -7.19
C SER A 15 4.82 19.16 -5.82
N ARG A 16 5.81 20.00 -5.51
CA ARG A 16 5.84 20.86 -4.30
C ARG A 16 4.58 21.71 -4.13
N ARG A 17 3.89 22.03 -5.24
CA ARG A 17 2.62 22.77 -5.21
C ARG A 17 1.47 21.95 -4.64
N GLY A 18 1.42 20.64 -4.91
CA GLY A 18 0.46 19.73 -4.29
C GLY A 18 0.72 19.56 -2.80
N LEU A 19 1.99 19.49 -2.40
CA LEU A 19 2.41 19.41 -0.99
C LEU A 19 2.02 20.67 -0.20
N LEU A 20 2.22 21.85 -0.78
CA LEU A 20 1.83 23.13 -0.17
C LEU A 20 0.30 23.31 -0.14
N GLY A 21 -0.42 22.82 -1.15
CA GLY A 21 -1.89 22.77 -1.14
C GLY A 21 -2.43 21.87 -0.03
N LEU A 22 -1.81 20.70 0.18
CA LEU A 22 -2.12 19.80 1.31
C LEU A 22 -1.78 20.43 2.67
N ALA A 23 -0.67 21.15 2.80
CA ALA A 23 -0.32 21.86 4.02
C ALA A 23 -1.32 22.99 4.36
N GLY A 24 -1.78 23.73 3.36
CA GLY A 24 -2.83 24.75 3.52
C GLY A 24 -4.17 24.15 3.95
N ALA A 25 -4.56 23.00 3.37
CA ALA A 25 -5.75 22.26 3.77
C ALA A 25 -5.63 21.68 5.19
N ALA A 26 -4.46 21.19 5.58
CA ALA A 26 -4.18 20.68 6.93
C ALA A 26 -4.31 21.78 7.98
N ALA A 27 -3.85 23.01 7.70
CA ALA A 27 -4.01 24.15 8.62
C ALA A 27 -5.50 24.49 8.85
N ALA A 28 -6.32 24.47 7.80
CA ALA A 28 -7.77 24.69 7.92
C ALA A 28 -8.47 23.55 8.70
N ALA A 29 -8.07 22.30 8.47
CA ALA A 29 -8.59 21.14 9.19
C ALA A 29 -8.18 21.09 10.67
N VAL A 30 -6.99 21.61 11.03
CA VAL A 30 -6.55 21.74 12.44
C VAL A 30 -7.41 22.75 13.20
N VAL A 31 -7.83 23.84 12.57
CA VAL A 31 -8.74 24.81 13.20
C VAL A 31 -10.15 24.21 13.37
N ALA A 32 -10.65 23.47 12.38
CA ALA A 32 -11.94 22.81 12.45
C ALA A 32 -11.98 21.65 13.47
N SER A 33 -10.89 20.90 13.62
CA SER A 33 -10.79 19.76 14.54
C SER A 33 -10.68 20.16 16.01
N ARG A 34 -10.37 21.41 16.36
CA ARG A 34 -10.47 21.91 17.75
C ARG A 34 -11.90 22.02 18.27
N LEU A 35 -12.90 21.91 17.39
CA LEU A 35 -14.33 21.88 17.73
C LEU A 35 -14.91 20.46 17.71
N ALA A 36 -14.13 19.46 17.28
CA ALA A 36 -14.57 18.07 17.20
C ALA A 36 -14.00 17.25 18.37
N PRO A 37 -14.78 16.34 18.98
CA PRO A 37 -14.26 15.45 20.01
C PRO A 37 -13.14 14.56 19.45
N HIS A 38 -12.09 14.42 20.26
CA HIS A 38 -10.81 13.79 19.96
C HIS A 38 -10.91 12.42 19.28
N VAL A 39 -10.60 12.37 17.98
CA VAL A 39 -10.24 11.11 17.29
C VAL A 39 -8.72 11.06 17.20
N HIS A 40 -8.11 10.31 18.12
CA HIS A 40 -6.70 9.94 18.05
C HIS A 40 -6.53 8.65 17.23
N ALA A 41 -5.37 8.56 16.56
CA ALA A 41 -4.83 7.44 15.79
C ALA A 41 -5.16 7.41 14.28
N GLN A 42 -4.39 8.18 13.51
CA GLN A 42 -4.09 7.88 12.09
C GLN A 42 -2.60 8.09 11.81
N ASP A 43 -1.71 7.41 12.53
CA ASP A 43 -0.27 7.44 12.25
C ASP A 43 0.23 6.22 11.45
N ALA A 44 -0.66 5.28 11.05
CA ALA A 44 -0.24 4.04 10.40
C ALA A 44 -0.94 3.71 9.07
N THR A 45 -1.85 4.55 8.59
CA THR A 45 -2.49 4.37 7.29
C THR A 45 -2.36 5.66 6.51
N PRO A 46 -1.71 5.69 5.34
CA PRO A 46 -2.02 6.76 4.42
C PRO A 46 -3.54 6.68 4.20
N ALA A 47 -4.28 7.70 4.61
CA ALA A 47 -5.64 7.89 4.16
C ALA A 47 -5.59 7.67 2.65
N ALA A 48 -6.24 6.60 2.16
CA ALA A 48 -6.23 6.28 0.76
C ALA A 48 -6.61 7.56 0.03
N ALA A 49 -5.68 8.09 -0.78
CA ALA A 49 -5.98 9.22 -1.63
C ALA A 49 -7.30 8.87 -2.34
N PRO A 50 -8.31 9.76 -2.36
CA PRO A 50 -9.56 9.46 -3.05
C PRO A 50 -9.20 9.19 -4.51
N MET A 51 -9.10 7.91 -4.86
CA MET A 51 -8.99 7.50 -6.25
C MET A 51 -10.28 7.99 -6.88
N ALA A 52 -10.18 8.73 -7.99
CA ALA A 52 -11.34 9.24 -8.71
C ALA A 52 -12.28 8.06 -9.01
N MET A 53 -13.31 7.93 -8.19
CA MET A 53 -14.29 6.85 -8.26
C MET A 53 -15.18 7.14 -9.45
N GLY A 54 -15.18 6.23 -10.43
CA GLY A 54 -16.14 6.29 -11.54
C GLY A 54 -17.58 6.29 -11.00
N PRO A 55 -18.55 6.81 -11.79
CA PRO A 55 -19.93 6.89 -11.35
C PRO A 55 -20.46 5.49 -10.99
N GLY A 56 -20.80 5.29 -9.72
CA GLY A 56 -21.34 4.03 -9.19
C GLY A 56 -20.45 3.31 -8.17
N ALA A 57 -19.21 3.75 -7.93
CA ALA A 57 -18.46 3.22 -6.81
C ALA A 57 -19.06 3.76 -5.50
N LEU A 58 -19.51 2.87 -4.63
CA LEU A 58 -19.86 3.21 -3.25
C LEU A 58 -18.57 3.35 -2.46
N PRO A 59 -18.33 4.46 -1.75
CA PRO A 59 -17.20 4.53 -0.85
C PRO A 59 -17.45 3.52 0.26
N ALA A 60 -16.77 2.38 0.20
CA ALA A 60 -16.66 1.50 1.34
C ALA A 60 -15.82 2.25 2.37
N ALA A 61 -16.49 3.05 3.20
CA ALA A 61 -15.91 3.59 4.41
C ALA A 61 -15.68 2.41 5.35
N VAL A 62 -14.59 1.68 5.12
CA VAL A 62 -14.05 0.76 6.10
C VAL A 62 -13.76 1.64 7.32
N GLY A 63 -14.56 1.50 8.37
CA GLY A 63 -14.45 2.33 9.57
C GLY A 63 -13.03 2.32 10.14
N SER A 64 -12.74 3.20 11.11
CA SER A 64 -11.47 3.15 11.81
C SER A 64 -11.31 1.78 12.50
N TYR A 65 -10.21 1.10 12.24
CA TYR A 65 -9.84 -0.13 12.92
C TYR A 65 -8.91 0.21 14.09
N THR A 66 -9.06 -0.52 15.19
CA THR A 66 -8.21 -0.35 16.39
C THR A 66 -7.00 -1.28 16.37
N ARG A 67 -7.02 -2.33 15.54
CA ARG A 67 -5.94 -3.31 15.42
C ARG A 67 -5.95 -3.96 14.04
N ILE A 68 -4.78 -4.09 13.44
CA ILE A 68 -4.53 -4.93 12.27
C ILE A 68 -3.85 -6.21 12.76
N VAL A 69 -4.35 -7.37 12.36
CA VAL A 69 -3.74 -8.67 12.64
C VAL A 69 -3.51 -9.38 11.32
N ASP A 70 -2.27 -9.77 11.05
CA ASP A 70 -1.95 -10.64 9.92
C ASP A 70 -2.20 -12.11 10.33
N LEU A 71 -3.07 -12.78 9.59
CA LEU A 71 -3.43 -14.18 9.80
C LEU A 71 -2.84 -15.11 8.72
N THR A 72 -1.88 -14.61 7.94
CA THR A 72 -1.24 -15.34 6.86
C THR A 72 0.04 -16.03 7.31
N HIS A 73 0.34 -17.18 6.71
CA HIS A 73 1.64 -17.84 6.85
C HIS A 73 2.58 -17.38 5.73
N LEU A 74 3.88 -17.35 6.01
CA LEU A 74 4.88 -17.04 4.99
C LEU A 74 4.99 -18.19 3.98
N ILE A 75 4.75 -17.90 2.70
CA ILE A 75 4.96 -18.87 1.61
C ILE A 75 6.46 -19.03 1.40
N THR A 76 6.97 -20.22 1.70
CA THR A 76 8.35 -20.64 1.41
C THR A 76 8.33 -21.96 0.64
N PRO A 77 9.41 -22.31 -0.08
CA PRO A 77 9.50 -23.62 -0.73
C PRO A 77 9.46 -24.82 0.23
N THR A 78 9.65 -24.57 1.53
CA THR A 78 9.64 -25.59 2.59
C THR A 78 8.34 -25.60 3.41
N ILE A 79 7.36 -24.75 3.06
CA ILE A 79 6.09 -24.72 3.78
C ILE A 79 5.40 -26.08 3.65
N PRO A 80 4.86 -26.65 4.73
CA PRO A 80 4.10 -27.88 4.63
C PRO A 80 2.87 -27.66 3.75
N VAL A 81 2.70 -28.56 2.77
CA VAL A 81 1.53 -28.61 1.89
C VAL A 81 0.75 -29.89 2.14
N TRP A 82 -0.51 -29.90 1.70
CA TRP A 82 -1.32 -31.11 1.76
C TRP A 82 -0.65 -32.26 0.97
N PRO A 83 -0.67 -33.51 1.47
CA PRO A 83 -0.08 -34.64 0.74
C PRO A 83 -0.67 -34.78 -0.68
N GLY A 84 0.20 -34.80 -1.68
CA GLY A 84 -0.19 -34.88 -3.10
C GLY A 84 -0.30 -33.52 -3.81
N ASN A 85 -0.23 -32.40 -3.10
CA ASN A 85 -0.16 -31.08 -3.72
C ASN A 85 1.30 -30.69 -4.01
N PRO A 86 1.55 -29.96 -5.11
CA PRO A 86 2.89 -29.43 -5.40
C PRO A 86 3.29 -28.38 -4.38
N ALA A 87 4.57 -28.40 -3.99
CA ALA A 87 5.15 -27.37 -3.12
C ALA A 87 5.38 -26.07 -3.91
N PRO A 88 5.36 -24.89 -3.25
CA PRO A 88 5.70 -23.63 -3.91
C PRO A 88 7.14 -23.64 -4.42
N VAL A 89 7.35 -23.22 -5.66
CA VAL A 89 8.68 -22.96 -6.23
C VAL A 89 8.80 -21.46 -6.50
N ILE A 90 9.86 -20.84 -5.96
CA ILE A 90 10.11 -19.40 -6.10
C ILE A 90 11.41 -19.22 -6.87
N THR A 91 11.33 -18.67 -8.07
CA THR A 91 12.48 -18.49 -8.97
C THR A 91 12.66 -17.02 -9.32
N PRO A 92 13.84 -16.40 -9.13
CA PRO A 92 14.09 -15.05 -9.61
C PRO A 92 14.01 -14.98 -11.13
N PHE A 93 13.16 -14.10 -11.67
CA PHE A 93 13.09 -13.84 -13.11
C PHE A 93 13.49 -12.39 -13.47
N ARG A 94 13.61 -11.51 -12.47
CA ARG A 94 14.13 -10.15 -12.61
C ARG A 94 15.08 -9.83 -11.47
N THR A 95 16.24 -9.31 -11.83
CA THR A 95 17.28 -8.86 -10.91
C THR A 95 17.44 -7.35 -10.96
N PHE A 96 17.78 -6.73 -9.84
CA PHE A 96 17.97 -5.27 -9.80
C PHE A 96 19.11 -4.80 -10.70
N ALA A 97 20.23 -5.54 -10.73
CA ALA A 97 21.41 -5.18 -11.49
C ALA A 97 21.13 -5.07 -13.01
N GLU A 98 20.30 -5.97 -13.56
CA GLU A 98 20.05 -6.02 -15.00
C GLU A 98 18.77 -5.29 -15.39
N HIS A 99 17.75 -5.30 -14.53
CA HIS A 99 16.39 -4.86 -14.90
C HIS A 99 15.95 -3.60 -14.16
N GLY A 100 16.77 -3.13 -13.21
CA GLY A 100 16.41 -2.07 -12.29
C GLY A 100 15.39 -2.50 -11.24
N PHE A 101 14.79 -3.69 -11.27
CA PHE A 101 13.86 -4.14 -10.22
C PHE A 101 14.00 -5.64 -9.94
N TYR A 102 13.52 -6.05 -8.76
CA TYR A 102 13.55 -7.45 -8.33
C TYR A 102 12.15 -8.04 -8.38
N ALA A 103 12.03 -9.21 -8.99
CA ALA A 103 10.80 -9.99 -9.00
C ALA A 103 11.09 -11.48 -9.10
N ASN A 104 10.25 -12.27 -8.44
CA ASN A 104 10.25 -13.72 -8.50
C ASN A 104 8.98 -14.22 -9.17
N GLU A 105 9.11 -15.34 -9.85
CA GLU A 105 7.99 -16.14 -10.31
C GLU A 105 7.67 -17.15 -9.20
N LEU A 106 6.39 -17.26 -8.87
CA LEU A 106 5.88 -18.22 -7.90
C LEU A 106 5.04 -19.24 -8.65
N ASN A 107 5.46 -20.50 -8.62
CA ASN A 107 4.82 -21.62 -9.30
C ASN A 107 4.46 -22.75 -8.34
N TYR A 108 3.53 -23.60 -8.77
CA TYR A 108 3.07 -24.80 -8.07
C TYR A 108 3.06 -25.96 -9.08
N VAL A 109 4.26 -26.42 -9.43
CA VAL A 109 4.49 -27.48 -10.43
C VAL A 109 4.80 -28.81 -9.76
#